data_AF-A0A6P6VS44-F1
#
_entry.id   AF-A0A6P6VS44-F1
#
_cell.length_a   1.000
_cell.length_b   1.000
_cell.length_c   1.000
_cell.angle_alpha   90.00
_cell.angle_beta   90.00
_cell.angle_gamma   90.00
#
_symmetry.space_group_name_H-M   'P 1'
#
loop_
_entity.id
_entity.type
_entity.pdbx_description
1 polymer ?
#
loop_
_entity_poly.entity_id
_entity_poly.type
_entity_poly.pdbx_seq_one_letter_code
_entity_poly.pdbx_strand_id
1 'polypeptide(L)'
;MTENSDEAKDIDELYEYGARLNEAKDKTQHVEDYENIIKAATSTSIKARQLAAQLIPRFFKFFPSLSVSAVDAHLDLCEAEELGPDTTKHQV
;
A
#
# COMPACT_ATOMS: atom_id res chain seq x y z
N MET A 1 14.85 2.72 -20.18
CA MET A 1 15.02 3.65 -19.03
C MET A 1 13.65 4.21 -18.62
N THR A 2 12.62 3.37 -18.48
CA THR A 2 11.23 3.83 -18.28
C THR A 2 10.63 3.27 -16.97
N GLU A 3 11.12 2.12 -16.52
CA GLU A 3 10.60 1.42 -15.33
C GLU A 3 10.83 2.18 -14.01
N ASN A 4 11.92 2.95 -13.90
CA ASN A 4 12.24 3.65 -12.66
C ASN A 4 11.42 4.94 -12.44
N SER A 5 10.80 5.48 -13.50
CA SER A 5 10.05 6.74 -13.39
C SER A 5 8.58 6.52 -13.03
N ASP A 6 8.01 5.37 -13.38
CA ASP A 6 6.64 5.01 -13.01
C ASP A 6 6.57 4.50 -11.56
N GLU A 7 7.54 3.70 -11.12
CA GLU A 7 7.65 3.30 -9.70
C GLU A 7 7.69 4.53 -8.76
N ALA A 8 8.45 5.56 -9.13
CA ALA A 8 8.54 6.77 -8.30
C ALA A 8 7.20 7.51 -8.18
N LYS A 9 6.37 7.48 -9.23
CA LYS A 9 5.05 8.11 -9.22
C LYS A 9 4.07 7.30 -8.37
N ASP A 10 4.05 5.98 -8.54
CA ASP A 10 3.18 5.09 -7.74
C ASP A 10 3.43 5.29 -6.24
N ILE A 11 4.70 5.43 -5.85
CA ILE A 11 5.08 5.65 -4.44
C ILE A 11 4.65 7.04 -3.95
N ASP A 12 4.86 8.09 -4.75
CA ASP A 12 4.48 9.46 -4.40
C ASP A 12 2.96 9.58 -4.21
N GLU A 13 2.18 9.00 -5.13
CA GLU A 13 0.72 8.96 -5.04
C GLU A 13 0.25 8.23 -3.77
N LEU A 14 0.88 7.12 -3.40
CA LEU A 14 0.56 6.40 -2.16
C LEU A 14 0.84 7.24 -0.90
N TYR A 15 1.90 8.04 -0.89
CA TYR A 15 2.15 8.99 0.20
C TYR A 15 1.08 10.08 0.25
N GLU A 16 0.66 10.61 -0.90
CA GLU A 16 -0.42 11.60 -0.98
C GLU A 16 -1.75 11.03 -0.47
N TYR A 17 -2.14 9.83 -0.90
CA TYR A 17 -3.36 9.16 -0.43
C TYR A 17 -3.30 8.93 1.09
N GLY A 18 -2.16 8.44 1.60
CA GLY A 18 -1.96 8.23 3.02
C GLY A 18 -2.01 9.52 3.84
N ALA A 19 -1.48 10.63 3.32
CA ALA A 19 -1.54 11.94 3.95
C ALA A 19 -2.98 12.46 4.02
N ARG A 20 -3.70 12.48 2.88
CA ARG A 20 -5.11 12.89 2.80
C ARG A 20 -5.98 12.10 3.77
N LEU A 21 -5.83 10.78 3.82
CA LEU A 21 -6.57 9.93 4.75
C LEU A 21 -6.21 10.19 6.22
N ASN A 22 -4.95 10.48 6.55
CA ASN A 22 -4.58 10.84 7.92
C ASN A 22 -5.20 12.18 8.35
N GLU A 23 -5.14 13.19 7.48
CA GLU A 23 -5.61 14.55 7.74
C GLU A 23 -7.14 14.70 7.69
N ALA A 24 -7.81 13.84 6.93
CA ALA A 24 -9.27 13.84 6.82
C ALA A 24 -9.95 13.61 8.18
N LYS A 25 -10.83 14.55 8.54
CA LYS A 25 -11.73 14.42 9.71
C LYS A 25 -12.72 13.28 9.50
N ASP A 26 -13.28 13.20 8.29
CA ASP A 26 -14.11 12.10 7.84
C ASP A 26 -13.41 11.37 6.70
N LYS A 27 -12.81 10.22 7.03
CA LYS A 27 -12.07 9.39 6.08
C LYS A 27 -12.98 8.76 5.03
N THR A 28 -14.27 8.62 5.32
CA THR A 28 -15.23 8.01 4.39
C THR A 28 -15.46 8.85 3.13
N GLN A 29 -15.05 10.13 3.13
CA GLN A 29 -15.09 10.98 1.93
C GLN A 29 -13.97 10.67 0.93
N HIS A 30 -12.97 9.90 1.35
CA HIS A 30 -11.75 9.56 0.61
C HIS A 30 -11.72 8.07 0.25
N VAL A 31 -12.86 7.51 -0.16
CA VAL A 31 -12.96 6.09 -0.53
C VAL A 31 -11.99 5.74 -1.66
N GLU A 32 -11.93 6.58 -2.69
CA GLU A 32 -11.07 6.38 -3.86
C GLU A 32 -9.57 6.32 -3.48
N ASP A 33 -9.14 7.19 -2.55
CA ASP A 33 -7.77 7.17 -2.04
C ASP A 33 -7.45 5.81 -1.38
N TYR A 34 -8.39 5.25 -0.62
CA TYR A 34 -8.21 3.92 -0.01
C TYR A 34 -8.29 2.78 -1.03
N GLU A 35 -9.16 2.87 -2.04
CA GLU A 35 -9.20 1.89 -3.15
C GLU A 35 -7.88 1.86 -3.93
N ASN A 36 -7.27 3.02 -4.18
CA ASN A 36 -6.00 3.10 -4.88
C ASN A 36 -4.85 2.54 -4.04
N ILE A 37 -4.88 2.72 -2.71
CA ILE A 37 -3.96 2.03 -1.79
C ILE A 37 -4.12 0.51 -1.87
N ILE A 38 -5.35 -0.02 -1.94
CA ILE A 38 -5.59 -1.46 -2.09
C ILE A 38 -5.05 -1.97 -3.44
N LYS A 39 -5.31 -1.23 -4.54
CA LYS A 39 -4.81 -1.60 -5.88
C LYS A 39 -3.28 -1.66 -5.94
N ALA A 40 -2.59 -0.82 -5.16
CA ALA A 40 -1.12 -0.85 -5.11
C ALA A 40 -0.55 -2.16 -4.54
N ALA A 41 -1.37 -3.00 -3.90
CA ALA A 41 -0.96 -4.35 -3.51
C ALA A 41 -0.54 -5.22 -4.71
N THR A 42 -1.09 -4.95 -5.90
CA THR A 42 -0.77 -5.66 -7.15
C THR A 42 0.23 -4.91 -8.03
N SER A 43 0.86 -3.85 -7.51
CA SER A 43 1.88 -3.10 -8.26
C SER A 43 3.10 -3.97 -8.52
N THR A 44 3.76 -3.77 -9.67
CA THR A 44 5.05 -4.37 -9.98
C THR A 44 6.18 -3.80 -9.11
N SER A 45 5.97 -2.65 -8.47
CA SER A 45 6.94 -2.07 -7.54
C SER A 45 6.88 -2.72 -6.17
N ILE A 46 8.01 -3.28 -5.71
CA ILE A 46 8.14 -3.83 -4.35
C ILE A 46 7.90 -2.74 -3.31
N LYS A 47 8.44 -1.53 -3.52
CA LYS A 47 8.27 -0.42 -2.57
C LYS A 47 6.82 0.05 -2.47
N ALA A 48 6.11 0.12 -3.60
CA ALA A 48 4.68 0.44 -3.59
C ALA A 48 3.88 -0.62 -2.82
N ARG A 49 4.17 -1.90 -3.04
CA ARG A 49 3.58 -3.02 -2.29
C ARG A 49 3.89 -2.96 -0.78
N GLN A 50 5.13 -2.66 -0.40
CA GLN A 50 5.53 -2.47 1.00
C GLN A 50 4.79 -1.30 1.67
N LEU A 51 4.58 -0.20 0.93
CA LEU A 51 3.84 0.95 1.43
C LEU A 51 2.34 0.61 1.56
N ALA A 52 1.75 -0.03 0.56
CA ALA A 52 0.38 -0.53 0.61
C ALA A 52 0.16 -1.46 1.82
N ALA A 53 1.09 -2.38 2.09
CA ALA A 53 1.02 -3.28 3.25
C ALA A 53 0.97 -2.54 4.59
N GLN A 54 1.53 -1.33 4.69
CA GLN A 54 1.45 -0.50 5.88
C GLN A 54 0.16 0.32 5.94
N LEU A 55 -0.32 0.83 4.80
CA LEU A 55 -1.48 1.72 4.73
C LEU A 55 -2.82 0.97 4.78
N ILE A 56 -2.93 -0.20 4.16
CA ILE A 56 -4.15 -1.02 4.16
C ILE A 56 -4.66 -1.29 5.58
N PRO A 57 -3.88 -1.88 6.51
CA PRO A 57 -4.35 -2.15 7.88
C PRO A 57 -4.58 -0.87 8.69
N ARG A 58 -3.85 0.22 8.39
CA ARG A 58 -3.97 1.51 9.10
C ARG A 58 -5.35 2.13 8.94
N PHE A 59 -5.92 2.06 7.72
CA PHE A 59 -7.20 2.70 7.41
C PHE A 59 -8.39 1.74 7.33
N PHE A 60 -8.16 0.43 7.39
CA PHE A 60 -9.18 -0.61 7.28
C PHE A 60 -10.49 -0.34 8.03
N LYS A 61 -10.41 0.03 9.30
CA LYS A 61 -11.59 0.24 10.17
C LYS A 61 -12.54 1.36 9.71
N PHE A 62 -12.10 2.24 8.80
CA PHE A 62 -12.90 3.35 8.29
C PHE A 62 -13.67 2.99 7.02
N PHE A 63 -13.34 1.88 6.36
CA PHE A 63 -13.89 1.51 5.04
C PHE A 63 -14.48 0.09 5.04
N PRO A 64 -15.58 -0.15 5.79
CA PRO A 64 -16.18 -1.49 5.88
C PRO A 64 -16.68 -2.00 4.52
N SER A 65 -17.06 -1.12 3.60
CA SER A 65 -17.48 -1.47 2.24
C SER A 65 -16.37 -2.09 1.40
N LEU A 66 -15.10 -1.83 1.73
CA LEU A 66 -13.91 -2.33 1.04
C LEU A 66 -13.21 -3.44 1.82
N SER A 67 -13.82 -3.92 2.91
CA SER A 67 -13.19 -4.85 3.84
C SER A 67 -12.72 -6.15 3.18
N VAL A 68 -13.52 -6.74 2.29
CA VAL A 68 -13.16 -7.98 1.57
C VAL A 68 -11.92 -7.74 0.71
N SER A 69 -11.95 -6.74 -0.17
CA SER A 69 -10.83 -6.42 -1.04
C SER A 69 -9.57 -6.01 -0.28
N ALA A 70 -9.73 -5.29 0.84
CA ALA A 70 -8.61 -4.90 1.69
C ALA A 70 -7.97 -6.10 2.39
N VAL A 71 -8.76 -7.07 2.87
CA VAL A 71 -8.23 -8.30 3.48
C VAL A 71 -7.53 -9.15 2.44
N ASP A 72 -8.18 -9.42 1.29
CA ASP A 72 -7.60 -10.24 0.23
C ASP A 72 -6.25 -9.66 -0.23
N ALA A 73 -6.22 -8.36 -0.54
CA ALA A 73 -4.98 -7.67 -0.93
C ALA A 73 -3.91 -7.69 0.17
N HIS A 74 -4.29 -7.61 1.45
CA HIS A 74 -3.32 -7.66 2.54
C HIS A 74 -2.76 -9.07 2.76
N LEU A 75 -3.58 -10.11 2.55
CA LEU A 75 -3.12 -11.50 2.59
C LEU A 75 -2.14 -11.78 1.45
N ASP A 76 -2.45 -11.35 0.23
CA ASP A 76 -1.55 -11.45 -0.92
C ASP A 76 -0.18 -10.79 -0.63
N LEU A 77 -0.20 -9.63 0.04
CA LEU A 77 1.02 -8.96 0.48
C LEU A 77 1.75 -9.74 1.57
N CYS A 78 1.07 -10.27 2.59
CA CYS A 78 1.71 -11.07 3.63
C CYS A 78 2.35 -12.37 3.10
N GLU A 79 1.81 -12.93 2.03
CA GLU A 79 2.35 -14.12 1.37
C GLU A 79 3.47 -13.81 0.38
N ALA A 80 3.65 -12.54 0.00
CA ALA A 80 4.73 -12.12 -0.89
C ALA A 80 6.10 -12.22 -0.20
N GLU A 81 6.89 -13.22 -0.61
CA GLU A 81 8.24 -13.53 -0.11
C GLU A 81 9.23 -12.35 -0.23
N GLU A 82 8.93 -11.36 -1.09
CA GLU A 82 9.75 -10.16 -1.35
C GLU A 82 9.57 -9.02 -0.33
N LEU A 83 8.60 -9.08 0.59
CA LEU A 83 8.34 -7.98 1.54
C LEU A 83 9.11 -8.07 2.87
N GLY A 84 9.97 -9.08 3.04
CA GLY A 84 10.84 -9.19 4.20
C GLY A 84 11.87 -8.06 4.28
N PRO A 85 12.29 -7.63 5.49
CA PRO A 85 13.48 -6.80 5.62
C PRO A 85 14.63 -7.56 4.97
N ASP A 86 15.43 -6.90 4.14
CA ASP A 86 16.67 -7.46 3.59
C ASP A 86 17.57 -7.86 4.77
N THR A 87 17.44 -9.10 5.21
CA THR A 87 18.32 -9.70 6.18
C THR A 87 19.38 -10.48 5.42
N THR A 88 20.16 -9.78 4.59
CA THR A 88 21.56 -10.15 4.37
C THR A 88 22.32 -9.99 5.69
N LYS A 89 22.05 -10.91 6.63
CA LYS A 89 22.96 -11.18 7.73
C LYS A 89 24.13 -11.99 7.14
N HIS A 90 25.34 -11.62 7.53
CA HIS A 90 26.59 -12.37 7.38
C HIS A 90 27.23 -12.41 5.99
N GLN A 91 27.99 -11.36 5.67
CA GLN A 91 29.35 -11.62 5.21
C GLN A 91 30.23 -11.79 6.45
N VAL A 92 30.76 -13.00 6.57
CA VAL A 92 31.80 -13.46 7.48
C VAL A 92 33.13 -12.75 7.26
#